data_AF-A0A2E8BHD8-F1
#
_entry.id   AF-A0A2E8BHD8-F1
#
_cell.length_a   1.000
_cell.length_b   1.000
_cell.length_c   1.000
_cell.angle_alpha   90.00
_cell.angle_beta   90.00
_cell.angle_gamma   90.00
#
_symmetry.space_group_name_H-M   'P 1'
#
loop_
_entity.id
_entity.type
_entity.pdbx_description
1 polymer ?
#
loop_
_entity_poly.entity_id
_entity_poly.type
_entity_poly.pdbx_seq_one_letter_code
_entity_poly.pdbx_strand_id
1 'polypeptide(L)'
;MPSFRELLTAAKGRITETDPAGAEALLAQGYLLLDVREPDEYEQGAIPGSLHIPRGTLESGIEGRLTNHHQPIVVMCAGGVRSAFAADTLAQLGYTDVVSMDGGFNRWKDEGREWATPRTLTADQRNRYQRHLLLPEIGEEGQLGLLDASVLLLGAGGLGSPAALYLAAAGIGTIGIIDMDVVDESNLQRQILHNQERIGDRKVDSAKKTLTALNPDVNVVTYDVRLGADNIMEILEGYDVIVDGADNFPSRYLLNDASVKLGIPVVHGSIFRFEGQVTVFDPKDGVTYRDMLPEAPPAEFAPSCAEAGVLGVLPGIVGSIQALEVIKLILGLGEGLSGRLVAFDAMDMSFREYRLQRDPDLEVTWANRDRIQIVEPDGLCMPNMSEPPTS
;
A
#
# COMPACT_ATOMS: atom_id res chain seq x y z
N MET A 1 49.91 20.38 -3.67
CA MET A 1 48.54 19.86 -3.69
C MET A 1 47.70 20.83 -4.50
N PRO A 2 46.83 20.35 -5.40
CA PRO A 2 45.92 21.23 -6.13
C PRO A 2 45.01 21.99 -5.16
N SER A 3 44.73 23.25 -5.46
CA SER A 3 43.79 24.08 -4.72
C SER A 3 42.34 23.65 -5.00
N PHE A 4 41.42 24.01 -4.10
CA PHE A 4 39.99 23.78 -4.29
C PHE A 4 39.47 24.33 -5.63
N ARG A 5 39.92 25.53 -6.02
CA ARG A 5 39.51 26.18 -7.27
C ARG A 5 40.02 25.44 -8.51
N GLU A 6 41.24 24.91 -8.46
CA GLU A 6 41.79 24.07 -9.54
C GLU A 6 41.03 22.74 -9.64
N LEU A 7 40.69 22.11 -8.52
CA LEU A 7 39.89 20.88 -8.50
C LEU A 7 38.50 21.09 -9.10
N LEU A 8 37.81 22.17 -8.70
CA LEU A 8 36.48 22.49 -9.24
C LEU A 8 36.54 22.80 -10.74
N THR A 9 37.55 23.55 -11.20
CA THR A 9 37.73 23.85 -12.62
C THR A 9 37.98 22.58 -13.42
N ALA A 10 38.81 21.67 -12.90
CA ALA A 10 39.07 20.37 -13.51
C ALA A 10 37.81 19.49 -13.57
N ALA A 11 37.00 19.46 -12.50
CA ALA A 11 35.72 18.73 -12.49
C ALA A 11 34.73 19.31 -13.50
N LYS A 12 34.52 20.63 -13.50
CA LYS A 12 33.67 21.33 -14.48
C LYS A 12 34.12 21.10 -15.93
N GLY A 13 35.42 20.96 -16.17
CA GLY A 13 35.97 20.64 -17.49
C GLY A 13 35.72 19.20 -17.99
N ARG A 14 35.22 18.30 -17.14
CA ARG A 14 34.91 16.89 -17.47
C ARG A 14 33.42 16.58 -17.53
N ILE A 15 32.57 17.54 -17.17
CA ILE A 15 31.12 17.35 -17.08
C ILE A 15 30.41 18.27 -18.06
N THR A 16 29.13 17.98 -18.31
CA THR A 16 28.21 18.92 -18.96
C THR A 16 27.52 19.75 -17.89
N GLU A 17 27.39 21.06 -18.13
CA GLU A 17 26.63 21.96 -17.26
C GLU A 17 25.42 22.55 -17.99
N THR A 18 24.37 22.81 -17.24
CA THR A 18 23.17 23.52 -17.70
C THR A 18 22.73 24.54 -16.65
N ASP A 19 21.95 25.54 -17.04
CA ASP A 19 21.33 26.48 -16.11
C ASP A 19 19.93 25.98 -15.67
N PRO A 20 19.23 26.66 -14.75
CA PRO A 20 17.89 26.22 -14.32
C PRO A 20 16.87 26.10 -15.46
N ALA A 21 16.92 26.97 -16.48
CA ALA A 21 16.02 26.90 -17.63
C ALA A 21 16.29 25.64 -18.47
N GLY A 22 17.57 25.35 -18.73
CA GLY A 22 17.95 24.13 -19.44
C GLY A 22 17.68 22.88 -18.63
N ALA A 23 17.89 22.90 -17.31
CA ALA A 23 17.52 21.80 -16.42
C ALA A 23 16.00 21.51 -16.50
N GLU A 24 15.15 22.52 -16.38
CA GLU A 24 13.68 22.37 -16.50
C GLU A 24 13.29 21.73 -17.84
N ALA A 25 13.91 22.15 -18.94
CA ALA A 25 13.67 21.56 -20.26
C ALA A 25 14.12 20.10 -20.36
N LEU A 26 15.20 19.71 -19.67
CA LEU A 26 15.66 18.31 -19.59
C LEU A 26 14.73 17.46 -18.73
N LEU A 27 14.25 17.98 -17.60
CA LEU A 27 13.28 17.28 -16.75
C LEU A 27 11.97 17.02 -17.50
N ALA A 28 11.50 17.98 -18.32
CA ALA A 28 10.35 17.79 -19.20
C ALA A 28 10.58 16.71 -20.28
N GLN A 29 11.82 16.34 -20.58
CA GLN A 29 12.19 15.24 -21.48
C GLN A 29 12.36 13.89 -20.76
N GLY A 30 12.11 13.83 -19.44
CA GLY A 30 12.22 12.62 -18.64
C GLY A 30 13.58 12.39 -17.99
N TYR A 31 14.45 13.40 -17.92
CA TYR A 31 15.66 13.31 -17.10
C TYR A 31 15.27 13.17 -15.63
N LEU A 32 15.99 12.30 -14.91
CA LEU A 32 15.87 12.22 -13.46
C LEU A 32 16.59 13.39 -12.82
N LEU A 33 15.95 14.06 -11.86
CA LEU A 33 16.62 15.04 -11.02
C LEU A 33 17.22 14.37 -9.79
N LEU A 34 18.54 14.46 -9.62
CA LEU A 34 19.26 14.00 -8.44
C LEU A 34 19.65 15.19 -7.56
N ASP A 35 19.06 15.30 -6.37
CA ASP A 35 19.38 16.31 -5.37
C ASP A 35 20.44 15.78 -4.40
N VAL A 36 21.63 16.42 -4.41
CA VAL A 36 22.77 16.04 -3.56
C VAL A 36 23.00 16.98 -2.38
N ARG A 37 22.00 17.79 -2.01
CA ARG A 37 22.04 18.64 -0.81
C ARG A 37 21.98 17.80 0.46
N GLU A 38 22.32 18.42 1.59
CA GLU A 38 22.15 17.78 2.90
C GLU A 38 20.66 17.64 3.25
N PRO A 39 20.26 16.69 4.12
CA PRO A 39 18.86 16.44 4.45
C PRO A 39 18.09 17.67 4.95
N ASP A 40 18.71 18.52 5.77
CA ASP A 40 18.10 19.74 6.31
C ASP A 40 17.80 20.77 5.22
N GLU A 41 18.66 20.86 4.19
CA GLU A 41 18.42 21.73 3.03
C GLU A 41 17.27 21.20 2.17
N TYR A 42 17.17 19.88 1.99
CA TYR A 42 16.12 19.22 1.21
C TYR A 42 14.76 19.35 1.88
N GLU A 43 14.69 19.11 3.19
CA GLU A 43 13.49 19.26 4.02
C GLU A 43 12.91 20.69 4.00
N GLN A 44 13.74 21.72 3.75
CA GLN A 44 13.30 23.13 3.63
C GLN A 44 12.75 23.50 2.25
N GLY A 45 12.77 22.57 1.29
CA GLY A 45 12.25 22.76 -0.05
C GLY A 45 13.08 22.01 -1.08
N ALA A 46 12.40 21.42 -2.06
CA ALA A 46 12.98 20.67 -3.17
C ALA A 46 12.17 20.90 -4.45
N ILE A 47 12.76 20.51 -5.57
CA ILE A 47 12.04 20.45 -6.85
C ILE A 47 11.22 19.15 -6.86
N PRO A 48 9.91 19.19 -7.18
CA PRO A 48 9.07 17.99 -7.21
C PRO A 48 9.66 16.89 -8.09
N GLY A 49 9.56 15.63 -7.64
CA GLY A 49 10.08 14.46 -8.35
C GLY A 49 11.59 14.27 -8.29
N SER A 50 12.32 15.04 -7.46
CA SER A 50 13.76 14.83 -7.24
C SER A 50 14.03 13.60 -6.38
N LEU A 51 15.04 12.82 -6.78
CA LEU A 51 15.64 11.77 -5.97
C LEU A 51 16.69 12.41 -5.05
N HIS A 52 16.52 12.28 -3.73
CA HIS A 52 17.48 12.81 -2.76
C HIS A 52 18.52 11.77 -2.36
N ILE A 53 19.80 12.08 -2.61
CA ILE A 53 20.96 11.31 -2.13
C ILE A 53 22.04 12.32 -1.73
N PRO A 54 22.29 12.55 -0.42
CA PRO A 54 23.28 13.52 0.03
C PRO A 54 24.66 13.27 -0.57
N ARG A 55 25.40 14.34 -0.89
CA ARG A 55 26.73 14.23 -1.51
C ARG A 55 27.67 13.33 -0.71
N GLY A 56 27.63 13.38 0.62
CA GLY A 56 28.51 12.61 1.48
C GLY A 56 28.30 11.09 1.43
N THR A 57 27.16 10.64 0.91
CA THR A 57 26.80 9.22 0.79
C THR A 57 26.50 8.83 -0.65
N LEU A 58 26.87 9.65 -1.63
CA LEU A 58 26.48 9.47 -3.02
C LEU A 58 26.96 8.12 -3.58
N GLU A 59 28.23 7.79 -3.34
CA GLU A 59 28.89 6.63 -3.92
C GLU A 59 28.22 5.31 -3.48
N SER A 60 27.84 5.19 -2.20
CA SER A 60 27.16 4.00 -1.69
C SER A 60 25.63 4.08 -1.82
N GLY A 61 25.06 5.29 -1.78
CA GLY A 61 23.61 5.51 -1.78
C GLY A 61 22.98 5.39 -3.17
N ILE A 62 23.76 5.58 -4.23
CA ILE A 62 23.27 5.43 -5.59
C ILE A 62 23.19 3.97 -6.04
N GLU A 63 24.00 3.09 -5.45
CA GLU A 63 23.95 1.65 -5.68
C GLU A 63 22.57 1.10 -5.30
N GLY A 64 21.93 0.36 -6.21
CA GLY A 64 20.59 -0.19 -6.03
C GLY A 64 19.44 0.79 -6.28
N ARG A 65 19.66 2.11 -6.17
CA ARG A 65 18.63 3.12 -6.48
C ARG A 65 18.61 3.51 -7.96
N LEU A 66 19.77 3.65 -8.59
CA LEU A 66 19.89 3.94 -10.02
C LEU A 66 20.70 2.85 -10.72
N THR A 67 20.08 1.72 -10.99
CA THR A 67 20.75 0.58 -11.62
C THR A 67 21.01 0.76 -13.11
N ASN A 68 20.28 1.66 -13.78
CA ASN A 68 20.46 1.96 -15.20
C ASN A 68 21.47 3.11 -15.39
N HIS A 69 22.71 2.77 -15.75
CA HIS A 69 23.78 3.75 -15.99
C HIS A 69 23.61 4.60 -17.26
N HIS A 70 22.59 4.30 -18.08
CA HIS A 70 22.21 5.10 -19.25
C HIS A 70 21.01 6.02 -18.96
N GLN A 71 20.47 5.99 -17.74
CA GLN A 71 19.41 6.90 -17.35
C GLN A 71 19.95 8.34 -17.40
N PRO A 72 19.30 9.26 -18.12
CA PRO A 72 19.69 10.66 -18.13
C PRO A 72 19.43 11.34 -16.79
N ILE A 73 20.44 12.02 -16.25
CA ILE A 73 20.40 12.60 -14.89
C ILE A 73 20.80 14.07 -14.92
N VAL A 74 19.98 14.91 -14.29
CA VAL A 74 20.37 16.27 -13.89
C VAL A 74 20.75 16.25 -12.42
N VAL A 75 21.97 16.66 -12.07
CA VAL A 75 22.45 16.71 -10.69
C VAL A 75 22.38 18.14 -10.16
N MET A 76 21.85 18.29 -8.96
CA MET A 76 21.57 19.60 -8.37
C MET A 76 22.05 19.65 -6.91
N CYS A 77 22.59 20.79 -6.52
CA CYS A 77 22.85 21.14 -5.13
C CYS A 77 22.36 22.56 -4.84
N ALA A 78 22.71 23.16 -3.69
CA ALA A 78 22.32 24.54 -3.39
C ALA A 78 22.80 25.58 -4.42
N GLY A 79 24.03 25.47 -4.92
CA GLY A 79 24.68 26.54 -5.70
C GLY A 79 25.58 26.11 -6.87
N GLY A 80 25.52 24.85 -7.31
CA GLY A 80 26.26 24.34 -8.48
C GLY A 80 27.63 23.70 -8.21
N VAL A 81 28.23 23.93 -7.02
CA VAL A 81 29.56 23.40 -6.70
C VAL A 81 29.54 21.90 -6.37
N ARG A 82 28.69 21.48 -5.41
CA ARG A 82 28.59 20.06 -5.01
C ARG A 82 28.06 19.19 -6.14
N SER A 83 27.13 19.70 -6.95
CA SER A 83 26.58 18.99 -8.11
C SER A 83 27.63 18.77 -9.19
N ALA A 84 28.56 19.71 -9.42
CA ALA A 84 29.65 19.52 -10.36
C ALA A 84 30.57 18.35 -9.95
N PHE A 85 30.95 18.29 -8.67
CA PHE A 85 31.73 17.15 -8.17
C PHE A 85 30.93 15.84 -8.17
N ALA A 86 29.65 15.88 -7.81
CA ALA A 86 28.78 14.71 -7.88
C ALA A 86 28.67 14.17 -9.31
N ALA A 87 28.45 15.04 -10.30
CA ALA A 87 28.38 14.65 -11.71
C ALA A 87 29.68 14.01 -12.21
N ASP A 88 30.84 14.56 -11.83
CA ASP A 88 32.15 13.97 -12.14
C ASP A 88 32.33 12.60 -11.47
N THR A 89 31.88 12.43 -10.23
CA THR A 89 31.88 11.13 -9.53
C THR A 89 30.95 10.12 -10.22
N LEU A 90 29.74 10.52 -10.64
CA LEU A 90 28.82 9.64 -11.36
C LEU A 90 29.40 9.19 -12.70
N ALA A 91 30.05 10.09 -13.44
CA ALA A 91 30.76 9.71 -14.66
C ALA A 91 31.85 8.65 -14.39
N GLN A 92 32.58 8.77 -13.28
CA GLN A 92 33.57 7.77 -12.86
C GLN A 92 32.96 6.43 -12.44
N LEU A 93 31.74 6.44 -11.89
CA LEU A 93 30.95 5.23 -11.60
C LEU A 93 30.29 4.62 -12.85
N GLY A 94 30.45 5.26 -14.02
CA GLY A 94 30.01 4.75 -15.31
C GLY A 94 28.65 5.24 -15.78
N TYR A 95 28.07 6.27 -15.14
CA TYR A 95 26.87 6.94 -15.66
C TYR A 95 27.23 7.79 -16.88
N THR A 96 26.46 7.64 -17.95
CA THR A 96 26.87 8.13 -19.28
C THR A 96 26.23 9.45 -19.70
N ASP A 97 25.07 9.80 -19.13
CA ASP A 97 24.33 11.03 -19.46
C ASP A 97 24.01 11.79 -18.16
N VAL A 98 24.99 12.59 -17.73
CA VAL A 98 24.92 13.33 -16.46
C VAL A 98 25.20 14.81 -16.72
N VAL A 99 24.28 15.66 -16.30
CA VAL A 99 24.36 17.12 -16.44
C VAL A 99 24.32 17.77 -15.06
N SER A 100 25.27 18.63 -14.73
CA SER A 100 25.23 19.42 -13.50
C SER A 100 24.45 20.71 -13.69
N MET A 101 23.52 21.02 -12.80
CA MET A 101 22.80 22.29 -12.80
C MET A 101 23.62 23.38 -12.10
N ASP A 102 24.14 24.32 -12.89
CA ASP A 102 24.85 25.50 -12.41
C ASP A 102 23.88 26.48 -11.72
N GLY A 103 24.35 27.17 -10.69
CA GLY A 103 23.51 28.02 -9.83
C GLY A 103 22.60 27.24 -8.85
N GLY A 104 22.35 25.95 -9.10
CA GLY A 104 21.67 25.05 -8.17
C GLY A 104 20.25 25.51 -7.77
N PHE A 105 19.77 24.98 -6.65
CA PHE A 105 18.45 25.26 -6.12
C PHE A 105 18.22 26.74 -5.77
N ASN A 106 19.27 27.46 -5.36
CA ASN A 106 19.15 28.87 -5.02
C ASN A 106 18.72 29.67 -6.26
N ARG A 107 19.42 29.49 -7.39
CA ARG A 107 19.07 30.16 -8.65
C ARG A 107 17.70 29.70 -9.17
N TRP A 108 17.37 28.43 -9.02
CA TRP A 108 16.03 27.91 -9.35
C TRP A 108 14.92 28.65 -8.61
N LYS A 109 15.08 28.84 -7.29
CA LYS A 109 14.16 29.62 -6.45
C LYS A 109 14.11 31.10 -6.82
N ASP A 110 15.27 31.73 -7.02
CA ASP A 110 15.37 33.15 -7.36
C ASP A 110 14.70 33.49 -8.71
N GLU A 111 14.70 32.53 -9.65
CA GLU A 111 14.01 32.64 -10.93
C GLU A 111 12.49 32.36 -10.83
N GLY A 112 11.95 32.09 -9.64
CA GLY A 112 10.52 31.88 -9.40
C GLY A 112 9.96 30.57 -9.96
N ARG A 113 10.82 29.57 -10.15
CA ARG A 113 10.43 28.24 -10.67
C ARG A 113 9.75 27.39 -9.61
N GLU A 114 9.09 26.33 -10.06
CA GLU A 114 8.31 25.46 -9.17
C GLU A 114 9.19 24.74 -8.13
N TRP A 115 8.82 24.84 -6.86
CA TRP A 115 9.41 24.08 -5.76
C TRP A 115 8.37 23.87 -4.67
N ALA A 116 8.54 22.81 -3.89
CA ALA A 116 7.66 22.49 -2.76
C ALA A 116 8.49 22.00 -1.57
N THR A 117 7.92 22.05 -0.38
CA THR A 117 8.49 21.38 0.79
C THR A 117 8.20 19.88 0.67
N PRO A 118 9.22 19.01 0.46
CA PRO A 118 8.98 17.58 0.33
C PRO A 118 8.42 17.01 1.62
N ARG A 119 7.52 16.04 1.50
CA ARG A 119 7.07 15.27 2.66
C ARG A 119 8.20 14.33 3.08
N THR A 120 8.63 14.45 4.33
CA THR A 120 9.67 13.59 4.93
C THR A 120 9.17 12.99 6.24
N LEU A 121 9.83 11.93 6.68
CA LEU A 121 9.49 11.31 7.97
C LEU A 121 9.97 12.19 9.13
N THR A 122 9.13 12.34 10.16
CA THR A 122 9.56 12.96 11.42
C THR A 122 10.61 12.11 12.12
N ALA A 123 11.31 12.67 13.10
CA ALA A 123 12.31 11.92 13.88
C ALA A 123 11.69 10.69 14.59
N ASP A 124 10.49 10.85 15.14
CA ASP A 124 9.78 9.76 15.82
C ASP A 124 9.35 8.67 14.83
N GLN A 125 8.88 9.05 13.64
CA GLN A 125 8.55 8.12 12.56
C GLN A 125 9.78 7.37 12.07
N ARG A 126 10.91 8.06 11.83
CA ARG A 126 12.17 7.42 11.44
C ARG A 126 12.64 6.40 12.47
N ASN A 127 12.50 6.73 13.76
CA ASN A 127 12.85 5.82 14.84
C ASN A 127 11.91 4.60 14.88
N ARG A 128 10.59 4.81 14.74
CA ARG A 128 9.57 3.75 14.75
C ARG A 128 9.73 2.79 13.57
N TYR A 129 9.89 3.32 12.35
CA TYR A 129 9.96 2.53 11.12
C TYR A 129 11.38 2.19 10.67
N GLN A 130 12.39 2.38 11.54
CA GLN A 130 13.80 2.17 11.21
C GLN A 130 14.07 0.85 10.49
N ARG A 131 13.34 -0.23 10.83
CA ARG A 131 13.50 -1.53 10.19
C ARG A 131 12.97 -1.59 8.76
N HIS A 132 11.93 -0.85 8.42
CA HIS A 132 11.46 -0.70 7.03
C HIS A 132 12.43 0.16 6.22
N LEU A 133 12.96 1.23 6.81
CA LEU A 133 13.90 2.14 6.12
C LEU A 133 15.20 1.45 5.67
N LEU A 134 15.57 0.35 6.34
CA LEU A 134 16.74 -0.45 5.98
C LEU A 134 16.49 -1.41 4.81
N LEU A 135 15.23 -1.68 4.44
CA LEU A 135 14.88 -2.55 3.32
C LEU A 135 14.92 -1.72 2.03
N PRO A 136 15.80 -2.02 1.06
CA PRO A 136 15.91 -1.26 -0.18
C PRO A 136 14.60 -1.15 -0.95
N GLU A 137 13.77 -2.20 -0.89
CA GLU A 137 12.48 -2.28 -1.56
C GLU A 137 11.39 -1.40 -0.90
N ILE A 138 11.59 -0.98 0.36
CA ILE A 138 10.66 -0.07 1.05
C ILE A 138 11.29 1.32 1.19
N GLY A 139 12.39 1.42 1.94
CA GLY A 139 13.07 2.68 2.20
C GLY A 139 12.13 3.76 2.77
N GLU A 140 12.52 5.02 2.62
CA GLU A 140 11.69 6.15 3.06
C GLU A 140 10.48 6.38 2.17
N GLU A 141 10.63 6.22 0.86
CA GLU A 141 9.56 6.39 -0.12
C GLU A 141 8.41 5.39 0.11
N GLY A 142 8.73 4.11 0.26
CA GLY A 142 7.72 3.08 0.56
C GLY A 142 7.09 3.29 1.94
N GLN A 143 7.84 3.73 2.95
CA GLN A 143 7.24 4.02 4.25
C GLN A 143 6.28 5.22 4.20
N LEU A 144 6.61 6.26 3.41
CA LEU A 144 5.69 7.36 3.13
C LEU A 144 4.46 6.88 2.37
N GLY A 145 4.63 5.98 1.39
CA GLY A 145 3.54 5.33 0.69
C GLY A 145 2.57 4.58 1.62
N LEU A 146 3.09 3.85 2.62
CA LEU A 146 2.25 3.24 3.67
C LEU A 146 1.50 4.29 4.49
N LEU A 147 2.18 5.37 4.91
CA LEU A 147 1.57 6.47 5.66
C LEU A 147 0.53 7.27 4.85
N ASP A 148 0.52 7.12 3.53
CA ASP A 148 -0.44 7.76 2.61
C ASP A 148 -1.61 6.86 2.29
N ALA A 149 -1.41 5.55 2.42
CA ALA A 149 -2.41 4.57 2.10
C ALA A 149 -3.55 4.53 3.12
N SER A 150 -4.70 4.10 2.62
CA SER A 150 -5.94 3.92 3.33
C SER A 150 -6.44 2.48 3.14
N VAL A 151 -6.68 1.79 4.26
CA VAL A 151 -7.13 0.39 4.25
C VAL A 151 -8.41 0.25 5.07
N LEU A 152 -9.42 -0.41 4.49
CA LEU A 152 -10.68 -0.69 5.18
C LEU A 152 -10.74 -2.16 5.57
N LEU A 153 -10.97 -2.44 6.85
CA LEU A 153 -11.21 -3.79 7.34
C LEU A 153 -12.71 -4.05 7.50
N LEU A 154 -13.18 -5.09 6.81
CA LEU A 154 -14.51 -5.62 7.04
C LEU A 154 -14.46 -6.64 8.18
N GLY A 155 -14.82 -6.19 9.38
CA GLY A 155 -14.82 -6.97 10.61
C GLY A 155 -13.57 -6.71 11.46
N ALA A 156 -13.79 -6.51 12.77
CA ALA A 156 -12.76 -6.45 13.81
C ALA A 156 -12.59 -7.79 14.54
N GLY A 157 -13.09 -8.88 13.95
CA GLY A 157 -13.11 -10.22 14.52
C GLY A 157 -11.78 -10.95 14.45
N GLY A 158 -11.84 -12.28 14.26
CA GLY A 158 -10.66 -13.15 14.35
C GLY A 158 -9.60 -12.86 13.29
N LEU A 159 -10.02 -12.68 12.03
CA LEU A 159 -9.12 -12.35 10.90
C LEU A 159 -8.72 -10.89 10.91
N GLY A 160 -9.69 -9.99 11.09
CA GLY A 160 -9.45 -8.55 11.12
C GLY A 160 -8.51 -8.11 12.25
N SER A 161 -8.51 -8.83 13.40
CA SER A 161 -7.64 -8.51 14.54
C SER A 161 -6.14 -8.48 14.22
N PRO A 162 -5.51 -9.62 13.84
CA PRO A 162 -4.10 -9.66 13.47
C PRO A 162 -3.79 -8.78 12.25
N ALA A 163 -4.69 -8.72 11.26
CA ALA A 163 -4.50 -7.87 10.09
C ALA A 163 -4.36 -6.39 10.49
N ALA A 164 -5.31 -5.87 11.26
CA ALA A 164 -5.29 -4.48 11.72
C ALA A 164 -4.07 -4.16 12.59
N LEU A 165 -3.66 -5.08 13.47
CA LEU A 165 -2.49 -4.90 14.32
C LEU A 165 -1.21 -4.73 13.49
N TYR A 166 -0.99 -5.60 12.49
CA TYR A 166 0.19 -5.51 11.65
C TYR A 166 0.15 -4.33 10.69
N LEU A 167 -1.01 -3.98 10.13
CA LEU A 167 -1.17 -2.80 9.29
C LEU A 167 -0.94 -1.50 10.06
N ALA A 168 -1.47 -1.40 11.29
CA ALA A 168 -1.20 -0.25 12.14
C ALA A 168 0.28 -0.20 12.54
N ALA A 169 0.91 -1.33 12.90
CA ALA A 169 2.33 -1.38 13.22
C ALA A 169 3.22 -1.00 12.03
N ALA A 170 2.82 -1.37 10.81
CA ALA A 170 3.52 -1.02 9.57
C ALA A 170 3.38 0.47 9.20
N GLY A 171 2.45 1.18 9.82
CA GLY A 171 2.23 2.61 9.58
C GLY A 171 1.32 2.89 8.40
N ILE A 172 0.29 2.06 8.18
CA ILE A 172 -0.80 2.44 7.26
C ILE A 172 -1.46 3.73 7.77
N GLY A 173 -1.49 4.76 6.94
CA GLY A 173 -1.92 6.11 7.34
C GLY A 173 -3.33 6.18 7.87
N THR A 174 -4.27 5.57 7.15
CA THR A 174 -5.68 5.50 7.56
C THR A 174 -6.16 4.05 7.60
N ILE A 175 -6.74 3.65 8.74
CA ILE A 175 -7.37 2.35 8.91
C ILE A 175 -8.85 2.54 9.23
N GLY A 176 -9.71 2.18 8.28
CA GLY A 176 -11.14 2.07 8.48
C GLY A 176 -11.52 0.71 9.05
N ILE A 177 -12.48 0.66 9.97
CA ILE A 177 -12.97 -0.59 10.57
C ILE A 177 -14.49 -0.59 10.57
N ILE A 178 -15.08 -1.60 9.97
CA ILE A 178 -16.53 -1.83 9.99
C ILE A 178 -16.82 -3.05 10.86
N ASP A 179 -17.60 -2.88 11.92
CA ASP A 179 -18.11 -3.98 12.72
C ASP A 179 -19.32 -3.47 13.52
N MET A 180 -20.39 -4.27 13.61
CA MET A 180 -21.60 -3.91 14.36
C MET A 180 -21.69 -4.59 15.72
N ASP A 181 -20.77 -5.51 16.01
CA ASP A 181 -20.82 -6.32 17.22
C ASP A 181 -20.16 -5.61 18.42
N VAL A 182 -20.43 -6.18 19.59
CA VAL A 182 -19.72 -5.87 20.83
C VAL A 182 -18.68 -6.95 21.14
N VAL A 183 -17.71 -6.60 21.98
CA VAL A 183 -16.69 -7.53 22.47
C VAL A 183 -17.35 -8.56 23.39
N ASP A 184 -17.12 -9.84 23.10
CA ASP A 184 -17.63 -10.97 23.88
C ASP A 184 -16.49 -11.84 24.42
N GLU A 185 -16.61 -12.33 25.66
CA GLU A 185 -15.58 -13.14 26.32
C GLU A 185 -15.22 -14.40 25.52
N SER A 186 -16.21 -15.08 24.93
CA SER A 186 -16.01 -16.31 24.15
C SER A 186 -15.17 -16.09 22.88
N ASN A 187 -15.02 -14.83 22.46
CA ASN A 187 -14.34 -14.44 21.25
C ASN A 187 -12.87 -14.04 21.51
N LEU A 188 -12.50 -13.75 22.76
CA LEU A 188 -11.17 -13.28 23.14
C LEU A 188 -10.04 -14.30 22.90
N GLN A 189 -10.37 -15.59 22.79
CA GLN A 189 -9.39 -16.63 22.44
C GLN A 189 -8.78 -16.47 21.04
N ARG A 190 -9.37 -15.63 20.18
CA ARG A 190 -8.89 -15.37 18.81
C ARG A 190 -8.95 -13.91 18.36
N GLN A 191 -9.73 -13.05 19.03
CA GLN A 191 -9.89 -11.63 18.66
C GLN A 191 -8.95 -10.74 19.47
N ILE A 192 -7.67 -10.77 19.11
CA ILE A 192 -6.58 -10.18 19.89
C ILE A 192 -6.51 -8.64 19.88
N LEU A 193 -7.37 -7.95 19.11
CA LEU A 193 -7.58 -6.50 19.26
C LEU A 193 -8.28 -6.14 20.59
N HIS A 194 -9.04 -7.10 21.14
CA HIS A 194 -9.90 -6.91 22.29
C HIS A 194 -9.29 -7.55 23.53
N ASN A 195 -9.76 -7.17 24.71
CA ASN A 195 -9.27 -7.70 25.97
C ASN A 195 -10.38 -7.78 27.02
N GLN A 196 -10.07 -8.41 28.17
CA GLN A 196 -11.02 -8.63 29.28
C GLN A 196 -11.67 -7.34 29.79
N GLU A 197 -10.95 -6.22 29.76
CA GLU A 197 -11.43 -4.93 30.29
C GLU A 197 -12.48 -4.26 29.41
N ARG A 198 -12.60 -4.70 28.14
CA ARG A 198 -13.47 -4.09 27.14
C ARG A 198 -14.64 -4.99 26.72
N ILE A 199 -14.95 -6.03 27.50
CA ILE A 199 -16.15 -6.85 27.25
C ILE A 199 -17.40 -5.95 27.30
N GLY A 200 -18.25 -6.05 26.27
CA GLY A 200 -19.44 -5.21 26.09
C GLY A 200 -19.19 -3.87 25.38
N ASP A 201 -17.93 -3.42 25.22
CA ASP A 201 -17.63 -2.29 24.34
C ASP A 201 -17.95 -2.67 22.88
N ARG A 202 -18.32 -1.69 22.06
CA ARG A 202 -18.38 -1.88 20.61
C ARG A 202 -17.02 -2.31 20.08
N LYS A 203 -16.97 -3.31 19.19
CA LYS A 203 -15.70 -3.83 18.66
C LYS A 203 -14.89 -2.74 17.97
N VAL A 204 -15.52 -1.89 17.16
CA VAL A 204 -14.83 -0.78 16.47
C VAL A 204 -14.17 0.20 17.44
N ASP A 205 -14.81 0.52 18.57
CA ASP A 205 -14.24 1.40 19.60
C ASP A 205 -13.08 0.73 20.34
N SER A 206 -13.25 -0.55 20.70
CA SER A 206 -12.17 -1.33 21.31
C SER A 206 -10.97 -1.44 20.37
N ALA A 207 -11.20 -1.67 19.08
CA ALA A 207 -10.15 -1.78 18.08
C ALA A 207 -9.40 -0.45 17.94
N LYS A 208 -10.13 0.67 17.80
CA LYS A 208 -9.56 2.01 17.74
C LYS A 208 -8.66 2.33 18.92
N LYS A 209 -9.11 2.04 20.16
CA LYS A 209 -8.28 2.22 21.37
C LYS A 209 -6.95 1.45 21.26
N THR A 210 -6.99 0.20 20.81
CA THR A 210 -5.78 -0.64 20.66
C THR A 210 -4.85 -0.10 19.58
N LEU A 211 -5.37 0.20 18.38
CA LEU A 211 -4.56 0.61 17.25
C LEU A 211 -3.92 1.99 17.46
N THR A 212 -4.67 2.96 17.99
CA THR A 212 -4.14 4.28 18.32
C THR A 212 -3.08 4.21 19.43
N ALA A 213 -3.24 3.31 20.41
CA ALA A 213 -2.22 3.09 21.43
C ALA A 213 -0.96 2.39 20.89
N LEU A 214 -1.12 1.50 19.90
CA LEU A 214 -0.01 0.81 19.24
C LEU A 214 0.80 1.78 18.37
N ASN A 215 0.12 2.57 17.55
CA ASN A 215 0.75 3.51 16.64
C ASN A 215 -0.04 4.83 16.52
N PRO A 216 0.48 5.94 17.08
CA PRO A 216 -0.19 7.24 17.03
C PRO A 216 -0.14 7.89 15.63
N ASP A 217 0.68 7.39 14.70
CA ASP A 217 0.71 7.89 13.32
C ASP A 217 -0.54 7.48 12.53
N VAL A 218 -1.31 6.50 13.01
CA VAL A 218 -2.44 5.90 12.30
C VAL A 218 -3.74 6.61 12.65
N ASN A 219 -4.43 7.11 11.63
CA ASN A 219 -5.80 7.60 11.75
C ASN A 219 -6.79 6.43 11.68
N VAL A 220 -7.50 6.16 12.79
CA VAL A 220 -8.48 5.07 12.83
C VAL A 220 -9.91 5.60 12.68
N VAL A 221 -10.58 5.18 11.61
CA VAL A 221 -11.97 5.51 11.27
C VAL A 221 -12.86 4.32 11.61
N THR A 222 -13.98 4.56 12.29
CA THR A 222 -14.85 3.50 12.81
C THR A 222 -16.24 3.61 12.22
N TYR A 223 -16.77 2.49 11.72
CA TYR A 223 -18.13 2.36 11.22
C TYR A 223 -18.86 1.31 12.06
N ASP A 224 -19.59 1.78 13.07
CA ASP A 224 -20.46 0.95 13.91
C ASP A 224 -21.81 0.72 13.22
N VAL A 225 -21.78 -0.03 12.12
CA VAL A 225 -22.95 -0.26 11.26
C VAL A 225 -22.94 -1.69 10.75
N ARG A 226 -24.14 -2.21 10.49
CA ARG A 226 -24.30 -3.39 9.67
C ARG A 226 -24.03 -3.00 8.21
N LEU A 227 -23.07 -3.65 7.56
CA LEU A 227 -22.83 -3.44 6.14
C LEU A 227 -24.04 -3.90 5.33
N GLY A 228 -24.50 -3.04 4.42
CA GLY A 228 -25.68 -3.25 3.59
C GLY A 228 -25.57 -2.52 2.27
N ALA A 229 -26.49 -2.81 1.36
CA ALA A 229 -26.51 -2.21 0.02
C ALA A 229 -26.74 -0.69 0.04
N ASP A 230 -27.37 -0.20 1.11
CA ASP A 230 -27.66 1.21 1.35
C ASP A 230 -26.43 2.03 1.76
N ASN A 231 -25.37 1.40 2.28
CA ASN A 231 -24.22 2.10 2.85
C ASN A 231 -22.86 1.67 2.28
N ILE A 232 -22.75 0.49 1.66
CA ILE A 232 -21.45 -0.06 1.27
C ILE A 232 -20.69 0.82 0.26
N MET A 233 -21.39 1.43 -0.69
CA MET A 233 -20.73 2.25 -1.71
C MET A 233 -20.07 3.50 -1.11
N GLU A 234 -20.75 4.18 -0.20
CA GLU A 234 -20.23 5.36 0.49
C GLU A 234 -19.06 4.99 1.42
N ILE A 235 -19.14 3.84 2.10
CA ILE A 235 -18.12 3.42 3.06
C ILE A 235 -16.83 2.97 2.36
N LEU A 236 -16.93 2.25 1.23
CA LEU A 236 -15.75 1.76 0.50
C LEU A 236 -15.06 2.86 -0.31
N GLU A 237 -15.79 3.89 -0.73
CA GLU A 237 -15.26 4.96 -1.55
C GLU A 237 -14.09 5.68 -0.84
N GLY A 238 -12.97 5.82 -1.57
CA GLY A 238 -11.78 6.51 -1.08
C GLY A 238 -10.76 5.64 -0.34
N TYR A 239 -11.02 4.34 -0.15
CA TYR A 239 -10.01 3.39 0.34
C TYR A 239 -9.21 2.75 -0.79
N ASP A 240 -7.91 2.52 -0.57
CA ASP A 240 -7.02 1.94 -1.56
C ASP A 240 -7.15 0.41 -1.65
N VAL A 241 -7.36 -0.24 -0.50
CA VAL A 241 -7.45 -1.71 -0.38
C VAL A 241 -8.47 -2.09 0.69
N ILE A 242 -9.24 -3.15 0.46
CA ILE A 242 -10.14 -3.74 1.47
C ILE A 242 -9.55 -5.05 2.00
N VAL A 243 -9.64 -5.26 3.31
CA VAL A 243 -9.37 -6.56 3.94
C VAL A 243 -10.69 -7.22 4.30
N ASP A 244 -10.96 -8.36 3.67
CA ASP A 244 -12.16 -9.15 3.97
C ASP A 244 -11.92 -10.06 5.18
N GLY A 245 -12.54 -9.71 6.29
CA GLY A 245 -12.65 -10.53 7.50
C GLY A 245 -14.07 -11.04 7.74
N ALA A 246 -14.97 -10.97 6.74
CA ALA A 246 -16.35 -11.38 6.87
C ALA A 246 -16.48 -12.90 7.03
N ASP A 247 -17.44 -13.31 7.86
CA ASP A 247 -17.68 -14.70 8.24
C ASP A 247 -18.92 -15.31 7.58
N ASN A 248 -19.58 -14.58 6.68
CA ASN A 248 -20.80 -15.00 6.00
C ASN A 248 -20.77 -14.66 4.50
N PHE A 249 -21.49 -15.45 3.71
CA PHE A 249 -21.55 -15.28 2.26
C PHE A 249 -22.18 -13.96 1.81
N PRO A 250 -23.34 -13.51 2.34
CA PRO A 250 -23.95 -12.26 1.90
C PRO A 250 -22.99 -11.06 1.95
N SER A 251 -22.27 -10.87 3.06
CA SER A 251 -21.29 -9.78 3.18
C SER A 251 -20.16 -9.89 2.14
N ARG A 252 -19.69 -11.10 1.82
CA ARG A 252 -18.63 -11.32 0.82
C ARG A 252 -19.10 -11.02 -0.61
N TYR A 253 -20.31 -11.42 -0.97
CA TYR A 253 -20.87 -11.10 -2.29
C TYR A 253 -21.19 -9.62 -2.44
N LEU A 254 -21.75 -9.00 -1.39
CA LEU A 254 -21.98 -7.56 -1.37
C LEU A 254 -20.66 -6.78 -1.51
N LEU A 255 -19.62 -7.20 -0.77
CA LEU A 255 -18.27 -6.66 -0.88
C LEU A 255 -17.70 -6.84 -2.29
N ASN A 256 -17.82 -8.03 -2.87
CA ASN A 256 -17.35 -8.28 -4.23
C ASN A 256 -17.98 -7.33 -5.24
N ASP A 257 -19.30 -7.19 -5.22
CA ASP A 257 -20.00 -6.42 -6.25
C ASP A 257 -19.70 -4.92 -6.11
N ALA A 258 -19.60 -4.42 -4.87
CA ALA A 258 -19.19 -3.05 -4.61
C ALA A 258 -17.71 -2.80 -4.97
N SER A 259 -16.81 -3.75 -4.65
CA SER A 259 -15.39 -3.64 -4.97
C SER A 259 -15.15 -3.68 -6.47
N VAL A 260 -15.89 -4.52 -7.21
CA VAL A 260 -15.88 -4.52 -8.69
C VAL A 260 -16.47 -3.22 -9.22
N LYS A 261 -17.51 -2.67 -8.61
CA LYS A 261 -18.07 -1.39 -9.06
C LYS A 261 -17.09 -0.22 -8.89
N LEU A 262 -16.32 -0.21 -7.80
CA LEU A 262 -15.36 0.86 -7.45
C LEU A 262 -13.94 0.60 -8.01
N GLY A 263 -13.61 -0.65 -8.30
CA GLY A 263 -12.29 -1.05 -8.79
C GLY A 263 -11.24 -1.07 -7.68
N ILE A 264 -11.66 -1.45 -6.48
CA ILE A 264 -10.82 -1.52 -5.29
C ILE A 264 -10.44 -2.98 -5.06
N PRO A 265 -9.16 -3.34 -4.91
CA PRO A 265 -8.75 -4.70 -4.62
C PRO A 265 -9.18 -5.14 -3.21
N VAL A 266 -9.49 -6.42 -3.08
CA VAL A 266 -9.89 -7.07 -1.82
C VAL A 266 -8.89 -8.17 -1.48
N VAL A 267 -8.27 -8.07 -0.31
CA VAL A 267 -7.44 -9.12 0.26
C VAL A 267 -8.31 -10.06 1.08
N HIS A 268 -8.65 -11.19 0.48
CA HIS A 268 -9.58 -12.16 1.05
C HIS A 268 -8.90 -13.15 1.98
N GLY A 269 -9.52 -13.38 3.14
CA GLY A 269 -9.13 -14.40 4.09
C GLY A 269 -10.34 -15.24 4.48
N SER A 270 -10.16 -16.55 4.58
CA SER A 270 -11.19 -17.43 5.13
C SER A 270 -10.57 -18.54 5.97
N ILE A 271 -11.34 -19.04 6.94
CA ILE A 271 -10.91 -20.08 7.88
C ILE A 271 -12.05 -21.05 8.11
N PHE A 272 -11.70 -22.32 8.26
CA PHE A 272 -12.64 -23.37 8.60
C PHE A 272 -11.91 -24.47 9.39
N ARG A 273 -12.29 -24.67 10.66
CA ARG A 273 -11.65 -25.64 11.56
C ARG A 273 -10.14 -25.43 11.71
N PHE A 274 -9.34 -26.18 10.95
CA PHE A 274 -7.87 -26.19 10.93
C PHE A 274 -7.28 -25.69 9.60
N GLU A 275 -8.12 -25.27 8.66
CA GLU A 275 -7.73 -24.84 7.33
C GLU A 275 -7.97 -23.34 7.14
N GLY A 276 -6.99 -22.65 6.55
CA GLY A 276 -7.07 -21.25 6.20
C GLY A 276 -6.86 -21.04 4.70
N GLN A 277 -7.44 -19.99 4.13
CA GLN A 277 -7.23 -19.63 2.74
C GLN A 277 -7.00 -18.11 2.61
N VAL A 278 -6.11 -17.73 1.70
CA VAL A 278 -5.84 -16.32 1.35
C VAL A 278 -5.69 -16.17 -0.15
N THR A 279 -6.29 -15.11 -0.69
CA THR A 279 -6.10 -14.68 -2.08
C THR A 279 -6.31 -13.17 -2.18
N VAL A 280 -5.96 -12.59 -3.33
CA VAL A 280 -6.29 -11.20 -3.66
C VAL A 280 -7.25 -11.20 -4.83
N PHE A 281 -8.39 -10.53 -4.65
CA PHE A 281 -9.31 -10.22 -5.74
C PHE A 281 -9.01 -8.81 -6.23
N ASP A 282 -8.56 -8.71 -7.48
CA ASP A 282 -8.27 -7.44 -8.13
C ASP A 282 -9.27 -7.28 -9.30
N PRO A 283 -10.32 -6.45 -9.13
CA PRO A 283 -11.33 -6.32 -10.16
C PRO A 283 -10.82 -5.83 -11.51
N LYS A 284 -9.78 -4.98 -11.52
CA LYS A 284 -9.29 -4.33 -12.73
C LYS A 284 -8.48 -5.33 -13.56
N ASP A 285 -7.51 -5.97 -12.91
CA ASP A 285 -6.46 -6.71 -13.60
C ASP A 285 -6.42 -8.21 -13.26
N GLY A 286 -7.20 -8.66 -12.26
CA GLY A 286 -7.19 -10.02 -11.74
C GLY A 286 -8.54 -10.73 -11.77
N VAL A 287 -8.68 -11.71 -10.87
CA VAL A 287 -9.93 -12.44 -10.60
C VAL A 287 -10.72 -11.74 -9.50
N THR A 288 -12.01 -12.04 -9.41
CA THR A 288 -12.96 -11.57 -8.42
C THR A 288 -13.43 -12.73 -7.54
N TYR A 289 -14.15 -12.44 -6.45
CA TYR A 289 -14.71 -13.49 -5.60
C TYR A 289 -15.68 -14.38 -6.38
N ARG A 290 -16.45 -13.78 -7.31
CA ARG A 290 -17.39 -14.53 -8.16
C ARG A 290 -16.71 -15.42 -9.19
N ASP A 291 -15.49 -15.13 -9.62
CA ASP A 291 -14.71 -16.07 -10.45
C ASP A 291 -14.37 -17.35 -9.66
N MET A 292 -14.10 -17.22 -8.36
CA MET A 292 -13.81 -18.35 -7.48
C MET A 292 -15.08 -19.11 -7.09
N LEU A 293 -16.15 -18.37 -6.80
CA LEU A 293 -17.42 -18.90 -6.35
C LEU A 293 -18.57 -18.04 -6.93
N PRO A 294 -19.13 -18.44 -8.09
CA PRO A 294 -20.14 -17.62 -8.78
C PRO A 294 -21.43 -17.42 -7.99
N GLU A 295 -21.88 -18.46 -7.29
CA GLU A 295 -23.13 -18.51 -6.51
C GLU A 295 -22.88 -19.06 -5.11
N ALA A 296 -23.63 -18.58 -4.11
CA ALA A 296 -23.49 -19.04 -2.75
C ALA A 296 -23.92 -20.52 -2.63
N PRO A 297 -23.19 -21.37 -1.89
CA PRO A 297 -23.69 -22.70 -1.57
C PRO A 297 -24.96 -22.60 -0.73
N PRO A 298 -25.88 -23.59 -0.80
CA PRO A 298 -27.05 -23.61 0.06
C PRO A 298 -26.63 -23.54 1.53
N ALA A 299 -27.36 -22.75 2.34
CA ALA A 299 -27.00 -22.46 3.73
C ALA A 299 -26.77 -23.73 4.59
N GLU A 300 -27.47 -24.82 4.29
CA GLU A 300 -27.34 -26.11 4.97
C GLU A 300 -25.95 -26.78 4.81
N PHE A 301 -25.19 -26.42 3.77
CA PHE A 301 -23.84 -26.94 3.50
C PHE A 301 -22.72 -25.99 3.96
N ALA A 302 -23.10 -24.85 4.57
CA ALA A 302 -22.21 -23.74 4.86
C ALA A 302 -22.31 -23.29 6.33
N PRO A 303 -21.92 -24.14 7.30
CA PRO A 303 -21.96 -23.76 8.71
C PRO A 303 -20.99 -22.61 8.99
N SER A 304 -21.39 -21.71 9.89
CA SER A 304 -20.56 -20.59 10.32
C SER A 304 -19.34 -21.04 11.13
N CYS A 305 -18.34 -20.17 11.30
CA CYS A 305 -17.21 -20.43 12.19
C CYS A 305 -17.65 -20.69 13.64
N ALA A 306 -18.73 -20.05 14.10
CA ALA A 306 -19.29 -20.26 15.43
C ALA A 306 -19.87 -21.67 15.60
N GLU A 307 -20.43 -22.25 14.53
CA GLU A 307 -21.02 -23.58 14.53
C GLU A 307 -19.99 -24.70 14.28
N ALA A 308 -19.04 -24.45 13.38
CA ALA A 308 -18.03 -25.45 13.01
C ALA A 308 -16.85 -25.54 13.99
N GLY A 309 -16.60 -24.48 14.76
CA GLY A 309 -15.42 -24.32 15.60
C GLY A 309 -14.17 -23.93 14.78
N VAL A 310 -13.23 -23.24 15.43
CA VAL A 310 -11.98 -22.80 14.79
C VAL A 310 -10.81 -22.81 15.76
N LEU A 311 -9.65 -23.25 15.30
CA LEU A 311 -8.40 -23.17 16.05
C LEU A 311 -8.01 -21.68 16.23
N GLY A 312 -7.92 -21.19 17.47
CA GLY A 312 -7.78 -19.76 17.75
C GLY A 312 -6.58 -19.04 17.11
N VAL A 313 -5.47 -19.74 16.92
CA VAL A 313 -4.25 -19.18 16.29
C VAL A 313 -4.37 -19.08 14.76
N LEU A 314 -5.26 -19.84 14.14
CA LEU A 314 -5.40 -19.91 12.68
C LEU A 314 -5.77 -18.54 12.07
N PRO A 315 -6.76 -17.78 12.59
CA PRO A 315 -6.98 -16.41 12.15
C PRO A 315 -5.73 -15.52 12.28
N GLY A 316 -4.90 -15.73 13.30
CA GLY A 316 -3.61 -15.06 13.49
C GLY A 316 -2.69 -15.22 12.29
N ILE A 317 -2.56 -16.45 11.79
CA ILE A 317 -1.72 -16.79 10.64
C ILE A 317 -2.31 -16.18 9.36
N VAL A 318 -3.59 -16.46 9.08
CA VAL A 318 -4.27 -16.03 7.86
C VAL A 318 -4.33 -14.50 7.78
N GLY A 319 -4.72 -13.81 8.86
CA GLY A 319 -4.77 -12.35 8.88
C GLY A 319 -3.39 -11.67 8.81
N SER A 320 -2.32 -12.34 9.27
CA SER A 320 -0.95 -11.84 9.04
C SER A 320 -0.56 -11.92 7.56
N ILE A 321 -0.98 -12.98 6.86
CA ILE A 321 -0.79 -13.08 5.40
C ILE A 321 -1.65 -12.03 4.68
N GLN A 322 -2.89 -11.77 5.13
CA GLN A 322 -3.69 -10.67 4.58
C GLN A 322 -2.96 -9.32 4.72
N ALA A 323 -2.44 -8.99 5.91
CA ALA A 323 -1.69 -7.74 6.11
C ALA A 323 -0.44 -7.65 5.21
N LEU A 324 0.26 -8.76 5.01
CA LEU A 324 1.40 -8.83 4.09
C LEU A 324 0.99 -8.52 2.65
N GLU A 325 -0.11 -9.11 2.16
CA GLU A 325 -0.59 -8.85 0.79
C GLU A 325 -1.07 -7.41 0.61
N VAL A 326 -1.69 -6.81 1.63
CA VAL A 326 -2.03 -5.37 1.60
C VAL A 326 -0.78 -4.50 1.43
N ILE A 327 0.27 -4.75 2.21
CA ILE A 327 1.54 -4.01 2.10
C ILE A 327 2.15 -4.18 0.71
N LYS A 328 2.14 -5.40 0.17
CA LYS A 328 2.64 -5.67 -1.18
C LYS A 328 1.83 -4.98 -2.27
N LEU A 329 0.50 -4.91 -2.14
CA LEU A 329 -0.36 -4.21 -3.09
C LEU A 329 -0.07 -2.71 -3.08
N ILE A 330 0.00 -2.09 -1.90
CA ILE A 330 0.25 -0.65 -1.75
C ILE A 330 1.62 -0.27 -2.33
N LEU A 331 2.64 -1.09 -2.08
CA LEU A 331 4.02 -0.79 -2.47
C LEU A 331 4.44 -1.40 -3.82
N GLY A 332 3.56 -2.16 -4.49
CA GLY A 332 3.89 -2.87 -5.72
C GLY A 332 5.02 -3.89 -5.56
N LEU A 333 5.07 -4.62 -4.43
CA LEU A 333 6.18 -5.50 -4.08
C LEU A 333 5.96 -6.96 -4.46
N GLY A 334 6.95 -7.51 -5.17
CA GLY A 334 7.01 -8.92 -5.50
C GLY A 334 5.79 -9.40 -6.29
N GLU A 335 5.50 -10.70 -6.19
CA GLU A 335 4.32 -11.30 -6.84
C GLU A 335 3.18 -11.45 -5.82
N GLY A 336 2.08 -10.72 -6.01
CA GLY A 336 0.87 -10.80 -5.18
C GLY A 336 0.05 -12.09 -5.37
N LEU A 337 -0.95 -12.31 -4.53
CA LEU A 337 -1.86 -13.47 -4.63
C LEU A 337 -3.04 -13.26 -5.60
N SER A 338 -2.99 -12.26 -6.48
CA SER A 338 -3.99 -12.13 -7.54
C SER A 338 -3.91 -13.31 -8.50
N GLY A 339 -5.03 -14.00 -8.73
CA GLY A 339 -5.09 -15.22 -9.54
C GLY A 339 -4.52 -16.47 -8.84
N ARG A 340 -4.19 -16.39 -7.55
CA ARG A 340 -3.62 -17.50 -6.76
C ARG A 340 -4.31 -17.63 -5.41
N LEU A 341 -4.73 -18.84 -5.07
CA LEU A 341 -5.29 -19.17 -3.77
C LEU A 341 -4.27 -19.98 -2.98
N VAL A 342 -3.83 -19.43 -1.85
CA VAL A 342 -2.98 -20.16 -0.90
C VAL A 342 -3.89 -20.79 0.15
N ALA A 343 -3.88 -22.12 0.23
CA ALA A 343 -4.53 -22.88 1.29
C ALA A 343 -3.48 -23.36 2.30
N PHE A 344 -3.73 -23.10 3.58
CA PHE A 344 -2.91 -23.52 4.71
C PHE A 344 -3.64 -24.60 5.51
N ASP A 345 -3.01 -25.75 5.67
CA ASP A 345 -3.45 -26.82 6.56
C ASP A 345 -2.60 -26.81 7.83
N ALA A 346 -3.22 -26.47 8.96
CA ALA A 346 -2.52 -26.35 10.24
C ALA A 346 -2.14 -27.69 10.88
N MET A 347 -2.82 -28.79 10.52
CA MET A 347 -2.53 -30.13 11.06
C MET A 347 -1.29 -30.73 10.39
N ASP A 348 -1.22 -30.59 9.07
CA ASP A 348 -0.08 -31.07 8.27
C ASP A 348 1.06 -30.05 8.16
N MET A 349 0.85 -28.82 8.63
CA MET A 349 1.76 -27.67 8.46
C MET A 349 2.17 -27.49 6.98
N SER A 350 1.17 -27.49 6.09
CA SER A 350 1.40 -27.44 4.65
C SER A 350 0.72 -26.24 3.99
N PHE A 351 1.38 -25.69 2.97
CA PHE A 351 0.84 -24.65 2.10
C PHE A 351 0.66 -25.23 0.70
N ARG A 352 -0.55 -25.10 0.15
CA ARG A 352 -0.88 -25.50 -1.23
C ARG A 352 -1.34 -24.28 -2.00
N GLU A 353 -0.82 -24.13 -3.21
CA GLU A 353 -1.22 -23.04 -4.10
C GLU A 353 -2.12 -23.61 -5.21
N TYR A 354 -3.26 -22.96 -5.43
CA TYR A 354 -4.15 -23.22 -6.55
C TYR A 354 -4.20 -21.99 -7.46
N ARG A 355 -4.28 -22.22 -8.77
CA ARG A 355 -4.48 -21.13 -9.74
C ARG A 355 -5.96 -20.87 -9.90
N LEU A 356 -6.35 -19.61 -9.75
CA LEU A 356 -7.68 -19.12 -10.07
C LEU A 356 -7.67 -18.56 -11.48
N GLN A 357 -8.73 -18.83 -12.23
CA GLN A 357 -8.91 -18.33 -13.59
C GLN A 357 -10.16 -17.48 -13.64
N ARG A 358 -10.15 -16.47 -14.52
CA ARG A 358 -11.36 -15.72 -14.84
C ARG A 358 -12.37 -16.65 -15.48
N ASP A 359 -13.62 -16.54 -15.05
CA ASP A 359 -14.74 -17.16 -15.72
C ASP A 359 -15.16 -16.29 -16.91
N PRO A 360 -15.03 -16.78 -18.17
CA PRO A 360 -15.39 -16.00 -19.35
C PRO A 360 -16.89 -15.67 -19.43
N ASP A 361 -17.73 -16.41 -18.72
CA ASP A 361 -19.18 -16.26 -18.73
C ASP A 361 -19.69 -15.43 -17.53
N LEU A 362 -18.78 -14.86 -16.72
CA LEU A 362 -19.15 -14.12 -15.52
C LEU A 362 -19.90 -12.83 -15.84
N GLU A 363 -21.06 -12.64 -15.21
CA GLU A 363 -21.90 -11.46 -15.43
C GLU A 363 -21.34 -10.19 -14.78
N VAL A 364 -20.67 -10.31 -13.63
CA VAL A 364 -20.14 -9.18 -12.85
C VAL A 364 -18.66 -9.02 -13.14
N THR A 365 -18.31 -8.00 -13.92
CA THR A 365 -16.92 -7.72 -14.29
C THR A 365 -16.60 -6.23 -14.18
N TRP A 366 -15.31 -5.88 -14.12
CA TRP A 366 -14.90 -4.48 -14.18
C TRP A 366 -15.31 -3.79 -15.50
N ALA A 367 -15.32 -4.53 -16.61
CA ALA A 367 -15.64 -3.99 -17.93
C ALA A 367 -17.10 -3.54 -18.06
N ASN A 368 -18.02 -4.14 -17.30
CA ASN A 368 -19.44 -3.80 -17.29
C ASN A 368 -19.90 -3.21 -15.94
N ARG A 369 -18.97 -2.69 -15.14
CA ARG A 369 -19.21 -2.23 -13.76
C ARG A 369 -20.34 -1.22 -13.59
N ASP A 370 -20.58 -0.39 -14.60
CA ASP A 370 -21.62 0.64 -14.56
C ASP A 370 -23.03 0.02 -14.51
N ARG A 371 -23.16 -1.22 -14.99
CA ARG A 371 -24.42 -1.98 -14.96
C ARG A 371 -24.67 -2.71 -13.64
N ILE A 372 -23.65 -2.92 -12.81
CA ILE A 372 -23.79 -3.60 -11.52
C ILE A 372 -24.73 -2.79 -10.62
N GLN A 373 -25.79 -3.43 -10.12
CA GLN A 373 -26.71 -2.87 -9.14
C GLN A 373 -26.38 -3.45 -7.76
N ILE A 374 -25.99 -2.58 -6.83
CA ILE A 374 -25.74 -2.99 -5.46
C ILE A 374 -27.09 -3.15 -4.75
N VAL A 375 -27.42 -4.38 -4.41
CA VAL A 375 -28.67 -4.77 -3.73
C VAL A 375 -28.35 -5.71 -2.58
N GLU A 376 -29.29 -5.82 -1.64
CA GLU A 376 -29.17 -6.81 -0.57
C GLU A 376 -29.10 -8.22 -1.18
N PRO A 377 -28.08 -9.02 -0.84
CA PRO A 377 -27.94 -10.36 -1.38
C PRO A 377 -29.16 -11.22 -1.02
N ASP A 378 -29.72 -11.90 -2.01
CA ASP A 378 -30.74 -12.91 -1.81
C ASP A 378 -30.14 -14.24 -1.30
N GLY A 379 -30.97 -15.29 -1.17
CA GLY A 379 -30.54 -16.58 -0.63
C GLY A 379 -29.41 -17.27 -1.42
N LEU A 380 -29.23 -16.96 -2.71
CA LEU A 380 -28.16 -17.49 -3.56
C LEU A 380 -27.07 -16.45 -3.86
N CYS A 381 -27.28 -15.21 -3.42
CA CYS A 381 -26.42 -14.05 -3.68
C CYS A 381 -26.21 -13.82 -5.19
N MET A 382 -27.28 -13.97 -5.97
CA MET A 382 -27.24 -13.77 -7.42
C MET A 382 -26.84 -12.34 -7.77
N PRO A 383 -26.09 -12.13 -8.86
CA PRO A 383 -25.74 -10.79 -9.31
C PRO A 383 -27.00 -10.03 -9.77
N ASN A 384 -26.98 -8.70 -9.60
CA ASN A 384 -28.04 -7.84 -10.13
C ASN A 384 -27.46 -6.82 -11.11
N MET A 385 -27.98 -6.83 -12.33
CA MET A 385 -27.44 -6.07 -13.46
C MET A 385 -28.55 -5.26 -14.12
N SER A 386 -28.28 -3.99 -14.42
CA SER A 386 -29.16 -3.22 -15.29
C SER A 386 -29.10 -3.71 -16.73
N GLU A 387 -30.19 -3.50 -17.46
CA GLU A 387 -30.25 -3.79 -18.89
C GLU A 387 -29.12 -3.08 -19.64
N PRO A 388 -28.50 -3.73 -20.63
CA PRO A 388 -27.52 -3.07 -21.47
C PRO A 388 -28.18 -1.88 -22.18
N PRO A 389 -27.46 -0.76 -22.39
CA PRO A 389 -28.01 0.37 -23.10
C PRO A 389 -28.53 -0.08 -24.48
N THR A 390 -29.80 0.20 -24.76
CA THR A 390 -30.39 -0.05 -26.08
C THR A 390 -29.64 0.78 -27.12
N SER A 391 -29.04 0.09 -28.09
CA SER A 391 -28.24 0.65 -29.19
C SER A 391 -29.00 1.63 -30.08
#